data_AF-A0A6A6VWX7-F1
#
_entry.id   AF-A0A6A6VWX7-F1
#
_cell.length_a   1.000
_cell.length_b   1.000
_cell.length_c   1.000
_cell.angle_alpha   90.00
_cell.angle_beta   90.00
_cell.angle_gamma   90.00
#
_symmetry.space_group_name_H-M   'P 1'
#
loop_
_entity.id
_entity.type
_entity.pdbx_description
1 polymer ?
#
loop_
_entity_poly.entity_id
_entity_poly.type
_entity_poly.pdbx_seq_one_letter_code
_entity_poly.pdbx_strand_id
1 'polypeptide(L)'
;MQQMSTQDHARTALTITAEQEAFKLLELPQGILDLISSPEPPILHIKSLDALSSSSKPAYVALCTKDQTYQLRQVQTSNSVYVTRAAPFRSPGSILPQSSVSAIASCSHTLELHPSKDSPLVVLRQLLPEYREADDVVLLNNSARSKVEIFANIPSSDGECERAWGELCAFEVEGRSWCPSPAAIHEAWRVLLTAAIAESIPLISSFSLAKLHDTLMDEKMPIEFFESLILRISTAGHSTEELTLDKPLTIEWLGKVTLQVLTETNSEIPLSQFMAAWREALPDEWEQDVKIDAIKGFYTQPNPRLIAVKSHIADRTVNSKSGKWHEKFKARR
;
A
#
# COMPACT_ATOMS: atom_id res chain seq x y z
N MET A 1 -62.55 24.17 -41.88
CA MET A 1 -61.99 22.86 -41.48
C MET A 1 -60.72 23.16 -40.67
N GLN A 2 -60.86 23.32 -39.35
CA GLN A 2 -59.75 23.64 -38.45
C GLN A 2 -59.44 22.37 -37.65
N GLN A 3 -58.31 21.73 -37.92
CA GLN A 3 -57.77 20.68 -37.06
C GLN A 3 -57.15 21.35 -35.84
N MET A 4 -57.78 21.18 -34.67
CA MET A 4 -57.12 21.43 -33.39
C MET A 4 -56.16 20.28 -33.11
N SER A 5 -54.86 20.59 -33.15
CA SER A 5 -53.80 19.71 -32.65
C SER A 5 -53.90 19.67 -31.13
N THR A 6 -54.48 18.62 -30.56
CA THR A 6 -54.44 18.34 -29.13
C THR A 6 -53.06 17.81 -28.78
N GLN A 7 -52.19 18.68 -28.26
CA GLN A 7 -50.99 18.26 -27.55
C GLN A 7 -51.41 17.62 -26.22
N ASP A 8 -51.57 16.30 -26.23
CA ASP A 8 -51.79 15.51 -25.03
C ASP A 8 -50.47 15.51 -24.22
N HIS A 9 -50.34 16.46 -23.30
CA HIS A 9 -49.22 16.53 -22.40
C HIS A 9 -49.34 15.38 -21.40
N ALA A 10 -48.73 14.23 -21.71
CA ALA A 10 -48.62 13.11 -20.78
C ALA A 10 -47.89 13.57 -19.51
N ARG A 11 -48.65 13.97 -18.49
CA ARG A 11 -48.13 14.37 -17.19
C ARG A 11 -47.76 13.11 -16.40
N THR A 12 -46.46 12.82 -16.30
CA THR A 12 -45.97 11.75 -15.42
C THR A 12 -46.18 12.16 -13.97
N ALA A 13 -46.93 11.37 -13.20
CA ALA A 13 -47.14 11.62 -11.78
C ALA A 13 -45.83 11.37 -10.99
N LEU A 14 -45.47 12.31 -10.11
CA LEU A 14 -44.36 12.15 -9.16
C LEU A 14 -44.95 11.97 -7.75
N THR A 15 -44.54 10.89 -7.08
CA THR A 15 -44.89 10.62 -5.68
C THR A 15 -43.62 10.56 -4.83
N ILE A 16 -43.72 10.79 -3.52
CA ILE A 16 -42.62 10.61 -2.57
C ILE A 16 -43.01 9.47 -1.65
N THR A 17 -42.16 8.43 -1.58
CA THR A 17 -42.42 7.27 -0.72
C THR A 17 -42.19 7.64 0.74
N ALA A 18 -43.05 7.19 1.65
CA ALA A 18 -42.90 7.46 3.09
C ALA A 18 -41.66 6.77 3.69
N GLU A 19 -41.35 5.56 3.23
CA GLU A 19 -40.14 4.81 3.57
C GLU A 19 -39.03 5.17 2.59
N GLN A 20 -37.94 5.76 3.08
CA GLN A 20 -36.78 6.13 2.26
C GLN A 20 -35.72 5.03 2.33
N GLU A 21 -35.25 4.59 1.17
CA GLU A 21 -34.17 3.60 1.02
C GLU A 21 -32.80 4.26 1.26
N ALA A 22 -31.84 3.51 1.82
CA ALA A 22 -30.51 4.02 2.20
C ALA A 22 -29.54 4.12 1.02
N PHE A 23 -29.94 4.79 -0.06
CA PHE A 23 -29.06 5.01 -1.22
C PHE A 23 -28.04 6.11 -0.97
N LYS A 24 -26.81 5.87 -1.43
CA LYS A 24 -25.77 6.89 -1.56
C LYS A 24 -25.35 6.97 -3.01
N LEU A 25 -25.09 8.18 -3.48
CA LEU A 25 -24.56 8.43 -4.81
C LEU A 25 -23.04 8.34 -4.76
N LEU A 26 -22.45 7.53 -5.64
CA LEU A 26 -21.01 7.41 -5.83
C LEU A 26 -20.68 7.85 -7.25
N GLU A 27 -19.80 8.82 -7.38
CA GLU A 27 -19.22 9.22 -8.66
C GLU A 27 -18.22 8.17 -9.10
N LEU A 28 -18.38 7.69 -10.34
CA LEU A 28 -17.53 6.65 -10.93
C LEU A 28 -16.62 7.29 -11.98
N PRO A 29 -15.30 7.38 -11.73
CA PRO A 29 -14.33 7.69 -12.77
C PRO A 29 -14.43 6.67 -13.92
N GLN A 30 -14.12 7.09 -15.15
CA GLN A 30 -14.29 6.26 -16.35
C GLN A 30 -13.66 4.87 -16.19
N GLY A 31 -12.42 4.78 -15.66
CA GLY A 31 -11.76 3.48 -15.47
C GLY A 31 -12.51 2.54 -14.51
N ILE A 32 -13.20 3.06 -13.49
CA ILE A 32 -14.03 2.25 -12.58
C ILE A 32 -15.34 1.87 -13.25
N LEU A 33 -15.94 2.79 -14.01
CA LEU A 33 -17.15 2.50 -14.78
C LEU A 33 -16.91 1.38 -15.78
N ASP A 34 -15.77 1.41 -16.48
CA ASP A 34 -15.36 0.39 -17.44
C ASP A 34 -15.18 -0.98 -16.76
N LEU A 35 -14.55 -1.00 -15.57
CA LEU A 35 -14.38 -2.23 -14.78
C LEU A 35 -15.71 -2.84 -14.35
N ILE A 36 -16.62 -2.03 -13.79
CA ILE A 36 -17.94 -2.50 -13.32
C ILE A 36 -18.85 -2.92 -14.48
N SER A 37 -18.70 -2.29 -15.64
CA SER A 37 -19.48 -2.60 -16.85
C SER A 37 -18.88 -3.71 -17.71
N SER A 38 -17.73 -4.27 -17.30
CA SER A 38 -17.07 -5.34 -18.04
C SER A 38 -17.85 -6.67 -17.95
N PRO A 39 -17.64 -7.62 -18.88
CA PRO A 39 -18.34 -8.90 -18.86
C PRO A 39 -18.07 -9.73 -17.59
N GLU A 40 -16.89 -9.55 -17.01
CA GLU A 40 -16.42 -10.22 -15.79
C GLU A 40 -15.98 -9.15 -14.79
N PRO A 41 -16.93 -8.44 -14.15
CA PRO A 41 -16.59 -7.32 -13.28
C PRO A 41 -15.84 -7.81 -12.03
N PRO A 42 -14.69 -7.22 -11.70
CA PRO A 42 -13.93 -7.63 -10.52
C PRO A 42 -14.65 -7.22 -9.23
N ILE A 43 -14.33 -7.91 -8.13
CA ILE A 43 -14.79 -7.52 -6.80
C ILE A 43 -14.06 -6.23 -6.39
N LEU A 44 -14.84 -5.22 -6.00
CA LEU A 44 -14.32 -3.99 -5.42
C LEU A 44 -14.47 -4.03 -3.91
N HIS A 45 -13.44 -3.61 -3.19
CA HIS A 45 -13.43 -3.64 -1.73
C HIS A 45 -13.49 -2.22 -1.17
N ILE A 46 -14.33 -2.00 -0.16
CA ILE A 46 -14.28 -0.78 0.65
C ILE A 46 -13.53 -1.12 1.92
N LYS A 47 -12.36 -0.50 2.09
CA LYS A 47 -11.46 -0.75 3.22
C LYS A 47 -11.24 0.53 4.03
N SER A 48 -11.00 0.37 5.31
CA SER A 48 -10.63 1.45 6.22
C SER A 48 -9.64 0.94 7.25
N LEU A 49 -8.76 1.82 7.72
CA LEU A 49 -7.83 1.47 8.79
C LEU A 49 -8.60 1.31 10.11
N ASP A 50 -8.38 0.18 10.79
CA ASP A 50 -9.01 -0.10 12.09
C ASP A 50 -8.57 0.95 13.14
N ALA A 51 -9.52 1.36 14.00
CA ALA A 51 -9.35 2.38 15.03
C ALA A 51 -8.33 1.99 16.12
N LEU A 52 -7.93 0.71 16.16
CA LEU A 52 -6.88 0.18 17.03
C LEU A 52 -5.46 0.51 16.54
N SER A 53 -5.31 0.96 15.29
CA SER A 53 -4.03 1.49 14.82
C SER A 53 -3.79 2.86 15.47
N SER A 54 -2.68 3.02 16.18
CA SER A 54 -2.26 4.28 16.83
C SER A 54 -1.85 5.38 15.84
N SER A 55 -2.43 5.37 14.64
CA SER A 55 -2.21 6.34 13.58
C SER A 55 -2.84 7.68 14.00
N SER A 56 -2.04 8.74 14.03
CA SER A 56 -2.51 10.10 14.29
C SER A 56 -3.31 10.71 13.13
N LYS A 57 -3.49 9.98 12.01
CA LYS A 57 -4.32 10.42 10.89
C LYS A 57 -5.75 9.90 11.07
N PRO A 58 -6.78 10.71 10.80
CA PRO A 58 -8.16 10.25 10.85
C PRO A 58 -8.34 9.07 9.89
N ALA A 59 -8.99 8.02 10.36
CA ALA A 59 -9.36 6.88 9.54
C ALA A 59 -10.15 7.40 8.33
N TYR A 60 -9.63 7.16 7.13
CA TYR A 60 -10.33 7.41 5.88
C TYR A 60 -10.72 6.09 5.24
N VAL A 61 -11.77 6.15 4.43
CA VAL A 61 -12.29 5.01 3.68
C VAL A 61 -11.73 5.06 2.27
N ALA A 62 -11.31 3.92 1.75
CA ALA A 62 -10.84 3.77 0.40
C ALA A 62 -11.62 2.69 -0.35
N LEU A 63 -11.84 2.91 -1.64
CA LEU A 63 -12.30 1.92 -2.60
C LEU A 63 -11.07 1.33 -3.28
N CYS A 64 -10.90 0.03 -3.16
CA CYS A 64 -9.78 -0.71 -3.73
C CYS A 64 -10.27 -1.56 -4.89
N THR A 65 -9.59 -1.43 -6.03
CA THR A 65 -9.58 -2.45 -7.07
C THR A 65 -8.50 -3.48 -6.74
N LYS A 66 -8.19 -4.39 -7.67
CA LYS A 66 -7.08 -5.35 -7.50
C LYS A 66 -5.73 -4.64 -7.26
N ASP A 67 -5.47 -3.56 -7.99
CA ASP A 67 -4.13 -2.96 -8.07
C ASP A 67 -4.08 -1.45 -7.78
N GLN A 68 -5.24 -0.82 -7.57
CA GLN A 68 -5.36 0.63 -7.38
C GLN A 68 -6.30 0.98 -6.24
N THR A 69 -5.98 2.09 -5.57
CA THR A 69 -6.76 2.62 -4.44
C THR A 69 -7.31 4.00 -4.74
N TYR A 70 -8.57 4.23 -4.36
CA TYR A 70 -9.26 5.51 -4.49
C TYR A 70 -9.78 5.95 -3.13
N GLN A 71 -9.38 7.13 -2.67
CA GLN A 71 -9.91 7.73 -1.46
C GLN A 71 -11.35 8.21 -1.69
N LEU A 72 -12.26 7.87 -0.78
CA LEU A 72 -13.62 8.39 -0.81
C LEU A 72 -13.67 9.77 -0.15
N ARG A 73 -14.24 10.73 -0.86
CA ARG A 73 -14.53 12.07 -0.34
C ARG A 73 -16.03 12.35 -0.41
N GLN A 74 -16.60 12.78 0.70
CA GLN A 74 -17.99 13.22 0.72
C GLN A 74 -18.10 14.70 0.34
N VAL A 75 -18.97 15.01 -0.61
CA VAL A 75 -19.28 16.38 -1.05
C VAL A 75 -20.77 16.65 -0.84
N GLN A 76 -21.05 17.68 -0.04
CA GLN A 76 -22.42 18.11 0.24
C GLN A 76 -22.97 18.94 -0.92
N THR A 77 -24.28 18.85 -1.15
CA THR A 77 -24.99 19.67 -2.13
C THR A 77 -26.12 20.43 -1.45
N SER A 78 -26.33 21.70 -1.87
CA SER A 78 -27.49 22.48 -1.46
C SER A 78 -28.74 22.16 -2.29
N ASN A 79 -28.60 21.39 -3.36
CA ASN A 79 -29.70 21.00 -4.23
C ASN A 79 -30.43 19.78 -3.66
N SER A 80 -31.75 19.74 -3.83
CA SER A 80 -32.54 18.56 -3.49
C SER A 80 -32.40 17.51 -4.59
N VAL A 81 -31.63 16.46 -4.34
CA VAL A 81 -31.46 15.33 -5.25
C VAL A 81 -32.28 14.15 -4.75
N TYR A 82 -33.12 13.59 -5.62
CA TYR A 82 -33.94 12.42 -5.33
C TYR A 82 -33.57 11.27 -6.25
N VAL A 83 -33.40 10.08 -5.68
CA VAL A 83 -33.36 8.84 -6.46
C VAL A 83 -34.80 8.41 -6.68
N THR A 84 -35.14 8.14 -7.94
CA THR A 84 -36.50 7.78 -8.31
C THR A 84 -36.55 6.41 -8.99
N ARG A 85 -37.67 5.72 -8.82
CA ARG A 85 -37.96 4.43 -9.45
C ARG A 85 -39.29 4.53 -10.18
N ALA A 86 -39.38 3.86 -11.34
CA ALA A 86 -40.64 3.74 -12.05
C ALA A 86 -41.65 2.97 -11.18
N ALA A 87 -42.86 3.50 -11.07
CA ALA A 87 -43.94 2.91 -10.31
C ALA A 87 -45.22 2.85 -11.16
N PRO A 88 -46.00 1.76 -11.11
CA PRO A 88 -47.29 1.73 -11.77
C PRO A 88 -48.27 2.64 -11.02
N PHE A 89 -48.81 3.66 -11.69
CA PHE A 89 -49.87 4.49 -11.15
C PHE A 89 -51.21 4.10 -11.75
N ARG A 90 -52.18 3.82 -10.88
CA ARG A 90 -53.57 3.61 -11.29
C ARG A 90 -54.36 4.85 -10.89
N SER A 91 -54.65 5.71 -11.86
CA SER A 91 -55.62 6.77 -11.66
C SER A 91 -57.01 6.15 -11.45
N PRO A 92 -57.80 6.64 -10.48
CA PRO A 92 -59.18 6.20 -10.31
C PRO A 92 -59.96 6.44 -11.62
N GLY A 93 -60.39 5.36 -12.28
CA GLY A 93 -61.15 5.42 -13.54
C GLY A 93 -60.37 5.10 -14.82
N SER A 94 -59.05 4.90 -14.77
CA SER A 94 -58.26 4.41 -15.92
C SER A 94 -58.09 2.89 -15.86
N ILE A 95 -58.38 2.22 -16.99
CA ILE A 95 -58.25 0.77 -17.15
C ILE A 95 -56.78 0.37 -17.39
N LEU A 96 -55.97 1.29 -17.92
CA LEU A 96 -54.56 1.09 -18.23
C LEU A 96 -53.67 1.68 -17.13
N PRO A 97 -52.62 0.96 -16.69
CA PRO A 97 -51.63 1.50 -15.77
C PRO A 97 -50.90 2.66 -16.44
N GLN A 98 -50.91 3.81 -15.78
CA GLN A 98 -50.13 4.98 -16.21
C GLN A 98 -48.72 4.88 -15.64
N SER A 99 -47.74 5.30 -16.43
CA SER A 99 -46.35 5.40 -15.96
C SER A 99 -46.26 6.53 -14.93
N SER A 100 -45.74 6.22 -13.74
CA SER A 100 -45.40 7.21 -12.72
C SER A 100 -44.01 6.99 -12.19
N VAL A 101 -43.53 7.97 -11.45
CA VAL A 101 -42.22 7.95 -10.82
C VAL A 101 -42.41 8.18 -9.33
N SER A 102 -41.72 7.41 -8.51
CA SER A 102 -41.69 7.60 -7.07
C SER A 102 -40.29 7.91 -6.58
N ALA A 103 -40.13 8.95 -5.76
CA ALA A 103 -38.90 9.25 -5.05
C ALA A 103 -38.75 8.29 -3.87
N ILE A 104 -37.71 7.46 -3.95
CA ILE A 104 -37.41 6.39 -2.99
C ILE A 104 -36.25 6.73 -2.06
N ALA A 105 -35.43 7.74 -2.40
CA ALA A 105 -34.39 8.25 -1.52
C ALA A 105 -34.14 9.75 -1.79
N SER A 106 -33.69 10.46 -0.76
CA SER A 106 -33.16 11.82 -0.86
C SER A 106 -31.67 11.80 -0.51
N CYS A 107 -30.84 12.34 -1.40
CA CYS A 107 -29.39 12.35 -1.24
C CYS A 107 -28.90 13.78 -1.03
N SER A 108 -28.42 14.09 0.17
CA SER A 108 -27.85 15.41 0.51
C SER A 108 -26.36 15.54 0.21
N HIS A 109 -25.73 14.43 -0.21
CA HIS A 109 -24.32 14.37 -0.52
C HIS A 109 -24.02 13.32 -1.60
N THR A 110 -22.92 13.52 -2.30
CA THR A 110 -22.32 12.57 -3.23
C THR A 110 -20.96 12.12 -2.69
N LEU A 111 -20.58 10.88 -2.98
CA LEU A 111 -19.26 10.34 -2.71
C LEU A 111 -18.43 10.45 -3.99
N GLU A 112 -17.27 11.09 -3.91
CA GLU A 112 -16.32 11.21 -5.00
C GLU A 112 -15.13 10.26 -4.78
N LEU A 113 -14.59 9.72 -5.87
CA LEU A 113 -13.42 8.84 -5.86
C LEU A 113 -12.19 9.59 -6.37
N HIS A 114 -11.17 9.71 -5.52
CA HIS A 114 -9.91 10.37 -5.85
C HIS A 114 -8.77 9.34 -5.82
N PRO A 115 -7.96 9.16 -6.88
CA PRO A 115 -6.84 8.23 -6.84
C PRO A 115 -5.90 8.54 -5.67
N SER A 116 -5.63 7.55 -4.84
CA SER A 116 -4.69 7.70 -3.73
C SER A 116 -3.25 7.55 -4.22
N LYS A 117 -2.34 8.32 -3.61
CA LYS A 117 -0.89 8.18 -3.77
C LYS A 117 -0.22 7.70 -2.49
N ASP A 118 -1.01 7.37 -1.48
CA ASP A 118 -0.50 6.91 -0.20
C ASP A 118 0.08 5.51 -0.36
N SER A 119 1.33 5.34 0.06
CA SER A 119 1.98 4.03 0.03
C SER A 119 1.59 3.22 1.27
N PRO A 120 1.14 1.95 1.11
CA PRO A 120 0.85 1.07 2.26
C PRO A 120 2.08 0.74 3.08
N LEU A 121 3.28 1.01 2.56
CA LEU A 121 4.57 0.65 3.17
C LEU A 121 4.75 1.25 4.57
N VAL A 122 4.36 2.51 4.78
CA VAL A 122 4.45 3.16 6.10
C VAL A 122 3.49 2.51 7.10
N VAL A 123 2.28 2.14 6.64
CA VAL A 123 1.27 1.48 7.46
C VAL A 123 1.73 0.07 7.82
N LEU A 124 2.24 -0.69 6.85
CA LEU A 124 2.75 -2.04 7.07
C LEU A 124 3.89 -2.05 8.09
N ARG A 125 4.86 -1.13 8.00
CA ARG A 125 5.93 -1.00 9.01
C ARG A 125 5.44 -0.75 10.43
N GLN A 126 4.27 -0.13 10.59
CA GLN A 126 3.68 0.12 11.91
C GLN A 126 2.87 -1.08 12.42
N LEU A 127 2.29 -1.87 11.51
CA LEU A 127 1.43 -2.99 11.86
C LEU A 127 2.20 -4.31 12.04
N LEU A 128 3.34 -4.46 11.37
CA LEU A 128 4.17 -5.65 11.43
C LEU A 128 5.13 -5.58 12.62
N PRO A 129 5.16 -6.60 13.49
CA PRO A 129 6.24 -6.75 14.47
C PRO A 129 7.60 -6.85 13.78
N GLU A 130 8.61 -6.26 14.39
CA GLU A 130 10.00 -6.37 13.93
C GLU A 130 10.56 -7.75 14.29
N TYR A 131 11.20 -8.42 13.33
CA TYR A 131 11.94 -9.67 13.51
C TYR A 131 13.44 -9.39 13.56
N ARG A 132 14.12 -9.83 14.62
CA ARG A 132 15.56 -9.65 14.84
C ARG A 132 16.28 -10.99 14.87
N GLU A 133 15.69 -11.98 15.53
CA GLU A 133 16.29 -13.31 15.70
C GLU A 133 15.24 -14.43 15.68
N ALA A 134 15.69 -15.67 15.48
CA ALA A 134 14.81 -16.83 15.34
C ALA A 134 13.87 -17.03 16.55
N ASP A 135 14.34 -16.69 17.75
CA ASP A 135 13.58 -16.84 18.99
C ASP A 135 12.41 -15.82 19.10
N ASP A 136 12.41 -14.75 18.29
CA ASP A 136 11.33 -13.75 18.28
C ASP A 136 9.98 -14.36 17.86
N VAL A 137 9.99 -15.35 16.96
CA VAL A 137 8.76 -16.02 16.48
C VAL A 137 8.00 -16.68 17.62
N VAL A 138 8.72 -17.21 18.61
CA VAL A 138 8.13 -17.88 19.77
C VAL A 138 7.69 -16.86 20.83
N LEU A 139 8.44 -15.78 21.01
CA LEU A 139 8.28 -14.83 22.12
C LEU A 139 7.24 -13.72 21.86
N LEU A 140 7.09 -13.25 20.63
CA LEU A 140 6.24 -12.09 20.28
C LEU A 140 4.80 -12.49 19.83
N ASN A 141 4.39 -13.71 20.20
CA ASN A 141 3.24 -14.44 19.69
C ASN A 141 1.84 -13.87 20.00
N ASN A 142 1.69 -12.73 20.67
CA ASN A 142 0.37 -12.22 21.04
C ASN A 142 -0.14 -11.06 20.17
N SER A 143 0.73 -10.43 19.36
CA SER A 143 0.34 -9.28 18.52
C SER A 143 0.49 -9.49 17.01
N ALA A 144 1.18 -10.55 16.59
CA ALA A 144 1.34 -10.87 15.17
C ALA A 144 0.01 -11.38 14.58
N ARG A 145 -0.40 -10.78 13.47
CA ARG A 145 -1.60 -11.14 12.68
C ARG A 145 -1.18 -11.80 11.38
N SER A 146 -2.10 -12.49 10.72
CA SER A 146 -1.85 -13.04 9.38
C SER A 146 -1.82 -11.94 8.32
N LYS A 147 -1.18 -12.21 7.17
CA LYS A 147 -1.10 -11.29 6.03
C LYS A 147 -2.49 -10.92 5.53
N VAL A 148 -3.37 -11.91 5.47
CA VAL A 148 -4.77 -11.74 5.06
C VAL A 148 -5.52 -10.78 5.98
N GLU A 149 -5.37 -10.95 7.30
CA GLU A 149 -5.98 -10.03 8.28
C GLU A 149 -5.41 -8.63 8.19
N ILE A 150 -4.10 -8.48 7.96
CA ILE A 150 -3.45 -7.18 7.82
C ILE A 150 -3.97 -6.48 6.55
N PHE A 151 -4.00 -7.17 5.41
CA PHE A 151 -4.40 -6.59 4.12
C PHE A 151 -5.88 -6.23 4.07
N ALA A 152 -6.73 -6.97 4.79
CA ALA A 152 -8.15 -6.64 4.93
C ALA A 152 -8.38 -5.30 5.63
N ASN A 153 -7.46 -4.89 6.51
CA ASN A 153 -7.59 -3.72 7.38
C ASN A 153 -6.72 -2.53 6.98
N ILE A 154 -6.06 -2.58 5.82
CA ILE A 154 -5.29 -1.44 5.27
C ILE A 154 -6.14 -0.78 4.17
N PRO A 155 -6.27 0.56 4.16
CA PRO A 155 -6.98 1.30 3.11
C PRO A 155 -6.13 1.38 1.82
N SER A 156 -5.72 0.22 1.30
CA SER A 156 -4.95 0.06 0.07
C SER A 156 -5.35 -1.24 -0.65
N SER A 157 -5.10 -1.30 -1.95
CA SER A 157 -5.38 -2.48 -2.78
C SER A 157 -4.42 -3.60 -2.44
N ASP A 158 -4.84 -4.84 -2.70
CA ASP A 158 -4.01 -6.01 -2.42
C ASP A 158 -2.72 -5.97 -3.24
N GLY A 159 -2.79 -5.55 -4.51
CA GLY A 159 -1.59 -5.39 -5.35
C GLY A 159 -0.61 -4.33 -4.82
N GLU A 160 -1.08 -3.23 -4.24
CA GLU A 160 -0.20 -2.24 -3.59
C GLU A 160 0.39 -2.79 -2.28
N CYS A 161 -0.41 -3.51 -1.49
CA CYS A 161 0.04 -4.16 -0.27
C CYS A 161 1.09 -5.24 -0.56
N GLU A 162 0.91 -6.06 -1.60
CA GLU A 162 1.87 -7.08 -2.02
C GLU A 162 3.21 -6.46 -2.45
N ARG A 163 3.18 -5.37 -3.22
CA ARG A 163 4.40 -4.66 -3.59
C ARG A 163 5.15 -4.14 -2.37
N ALA A 164 4.43 -3.48 -1.45
CA ALA A 164 5.03 -2.98 -0.22
C ALA A 164 5.51 -4.09 0.73
N TRP A 165 4.81 -5.22 0.76
CA TRP A 165 5.19 -6.41 1.49
C TRP A 165 6.53 -6.97 0.99
N GLY A 166 6.65 -7.14 -0.33
CA GLY A 166 7.90 -7.52 -0.97
C GLY A 166 9.02 -6.52 -0.69
N GLU A 167 8.75 -5.21 -0.81
CA GLU A 167 9.73 -4.15 -0.52
C GLU A 167 10.31 -4.20 0.90
N LEU A 168 9.52 -4.65 1.87
CA LEU A 168 9.94 -4.81 3.27
C LEU A 168 10.64 -6.13 3.56
N CYS A 169 10.69 -7.06 2.58
CA CYS A 169 11.01 -8.48 2.83
C CYS A 169 10.15 -9.03 3.97
N ALA A 170 8.89 -8.59 4.04
CA ALA A 170 7.97 -9.12 5.03
C ALA A 170 7.67 -10.59 4.69
N PHE A 171 7.43 -11.39 5.72
CA PHE A 171 7.21 -12.82 5.56
C PHE A 171 6.18 -13.31 6.59
N GLU A 172 5.58 -14.46 6.32
CA GLU A 172 4.59 -15.08 7.19
C GLU A 172 5.03 -16.49 7.56
N VAL A 173 4.98 -16.81 8.86
CA VAL A 173 5.30 -18.14 9.40
C VAL A 173 4.14 -18.52 10.32
N GLU A 174 3.58 -19.71 10.13
CA GLU A 174 2.48 -20.23 10.97
C GLU A 174 1.29 -19.24 11.13
N GLY A 175 0.91 -18.54 10.05
CA GLY A 175 -0.20 -17.59 10.09
C GLY A 175 0.14 -16.23 10.72
N ARG A 176 1.44 -15.94 10.94
CA ARG A 176 1.91 -14.73 11.63
C ARG A 176 2.90 -13.98 10.78
N SER A 177 2.62 -12.69 10.60
CA SER A 177 3.39 -11.80 9.74
C SER A 177 4.45 -11.02 10.49
N TRP A 178 5.63 -10.88 9.87
CA TRP A 178 6.80 -10.21 10.44
C TRP A 178 7.45 -9.26 9.43
N CYS A 179 8.12 -8.24 9.94
CA CYS A 179 9.01 -7.38 9.16
C CYS A 179 10.44 -7.53 9.71
N PRO A 180 11.41 -7.98 8.92
CA PRO A 180 12.78 -8.15 9.39
C PRO A 180 13.45 -6.81 9.66
N SER A 181 14.29 -6.76 10.70
CA SER A 181 15.20 -5.64 10.97
C SER A 181 16.36 -5.62 9.96
N PRO A 182 17.03 -4.48 9.74
CA PRO A 182 18.20 -4.42 8.88
C PRO A 182 19.31 -5.41 9.28
N ALA A 183 19.49 -5.63 10.58
CA ALA A 183 20.46 -6.60 11.10
C ALA A 183 20.08 -8.04 10.72
N ALA A 184 18.80 -8.40 10.85
CA ALA A 184 18.29 -9.70 10.43
C ALA A 184 18.44 -9.92 8.92
N ILE A 185 18.16 -8.90 8.10
CA ILE A 185 18.38 -8.96 6.64
C ILE A 185 19.86 -9.21 6.32
N HIS A 186 20.76 -8.45 6.96
CA HIS A 186 22.19 -8.57 6.72
C HIS A 186 22.71 -9.96 7.10
N GLU A 187 22.24 -10.51 8.22
CA GLU A 187 22.62 -11.84 8.67
C GLU A 187 22.03 -12.94 7.79
N ALA A 188 20.75 -12.87 7.43
CA ALA A 188 20.13 -13.81 6.51
C ALA A 188 20.85 -13.84 5.15
N TRP A 189 21.19 -12.66 4.61
CA TRP A 189 21.96 -12.58 3.38
C TRP A 189 23.34 -13.26 3.51
N ARG A 190 24.05 -13.05 4.62
CA ARG A 190 25.35 -13.67 4.89
C ARG A 190 25.25 -15.20 4.97
N VAL A 191 24.24 -15.71 5.67
CA VAL A 191 23.96 -17.16 5.76
C VAL A 191 23.66 -17.72 4.38
N LEU A 192 22.78 -17.05 3.63
CA LEU A 192 22.41 -17.43 2.28
C LEU A 192 23.62 -17.52 1.34
N LEU A 193 24.49 -16.50 1.32
CA LEU A 193 25.71 -16.50 0.52
C LEU A 193 26.63 -17.66 0.90
N THR A 194 26.82 -17.88 2.21
CA THR A 194 27.70 -18.95 2.72
C THR A 194 27.19 -20.32 2.30
N ALA A 195 25.89 -20.57 2.47
CA ALA A 195 25.25 -21.83 2.13
C ALA A 195 25.26 -22.07 0.62
N ALA A 196 24.99 -21.04 -0.18
CA ALA A 196 25.07 -21.12 -1.64
C ALA A 196 26.49 -21.45 -2.13
N ILE A 197 27.53 -20.85 -1.54
CA ILE A 197 28.92 -21.17 -1.87
C ILE A 197 29.23 -22.62 -1.50
N ALA A 198 28.82 -23.07 -0.31
CA ALA A 198 29.05 -24.44 0.16
C ALA A 198 28.42 -25.49 -0.78
N GLU A 199 27.19 -25.24 -1.25
CA GLU A 199 26.44 -26.14 -2.14
C GLU A 199 26.63 -25.85 -3.64
N SER A 200 27.59 -24.97 -3.96
CA SER A 200 27.92 -24.56 -5.33
C SER A 200 26.68 -24.09 -6.12
N ILE A 201 25.81 -23.29 -5.48
CA ILE A 201 24.64 -22.66 -6.10
C ILE A 201 25.10 -21.35 -6.76
N PRO A 202 24.91 -21.19 -8.08
CA PRO A 202 25.45 -20.05 -8.80
C PRO A 202 24.51 -18.84 -8.72
N LEU A 203 24.47 -18.17 -7.56
CA LEU A 203 23.58 -17.02 -7.27
C LEU A 203 23.71 -15.85 -8.25
N ILE A 204 24.87 -15.73 -8.89
CA ILE A 204 25.18 -14.64 -9.83
C ILE A 204 24.55 -14.89 -11.22
N SER A 205 24.20 -16.15 -11.51
CA SER A 205 23.52 -16.56 -12.75
C SER A 205 22.09 -17.04 -12.44
N SER A 206 21.55 -17.93 -13.26
CA SER A 206 20.27 -18.57 -12.97
C SER A 206 20.45 -19.68 -11.93
N PHE A 207 19.54 -19.72 -10.95
CA PHE A 207 19.48 -20.79 -9.96
C PHE A 207 18.03 -21.14 -9.61
N SER A 208 17.83 -22.34 -9.08
CA SER A 208 16.50 -22.81 -8.67
C SER A 208 16.18 -22.41 -7.24
N LEU A 209 15.01 -21.81 -7.04
CA LEU A 209 14.51 -21.49 -5.70
C LEU A 209 14.34 -22.75 -4.84
N ALA A 210 13.90 -23.87 -5.45
CA ALA A 210 13.72 -25.14 -4.74
C ALA A 210 15.05 -25.70 -4.21
N LYS A 211 16.14 -25.64 -5.00
CA LYS A 211 17.46 -26.09 -4.54
C LYS A 211 17.97 -25.21 -3.39
N LEU A 212 17.74 -23.90 -3.49
CA LEU A 212 18.10 -22.97 -2.42
C LEU A 212 17.28 -23.24 -1.15
N HIS A 213 15.99 -23.53 -1.31
CA HIS A 213 15.11 -23.91 -0.22
C HIS A 213 15.64 -25.14 0.52
N ASP A 214 15.93 -26.23 -0.20
CA ASP A 214 16.49 -27.45 0.38
C ASP A 214 17.81 -27.22 1.14
N THR A 215 18.63 -26.29 0.65
CA THR A 215 19.92 -25.94 1.26
C THR A 215 19.74 -25.17 2.58
N LEU A 216 18.67 -24.40 2.72
CA LEU A 216 18.41 -23.51 3.86
C LEU A 216 17.45 -24.12 4.89
N MET A 217 16.88 -25.30 4.61
CA MET A 217 15.93 -26.00 5.49
C MET A 217 16.47 -26.26 6.91
N ASP A 218 17.78 -26.48 7.04
CA ASP A 218 18.43 -26.78 8.32
C ASP A 218 18.90 -25.51 9.06
N GLU A 219 18.69 -24.33 8.48
CA GLU A 219 19.05 -23.06 9.10
C GLU A 219 18.05 -22.65 10.18
N LYS A 220 18.52 -21.89 11.17
CA LYS A 220 17.67 -21.43 12.29
C LYS A 220 16.63 -20.39 11.90
N MET A 221 16.85 -19.70 10.77
CA MET A 221 15.95 -18.64 10.31
C MET A 221 14.81 -19.24 9.46
N PRO A 222 13.59 -18.67 9.52
CA PRO A 222 12.48 -19.17 8.73
C PRO A 222 12.76 -19.14 7.23
N ILE A 223 12.32 -20.17 6.51
CA ILE A 223 12.59 -20.30 5.09
C ILE A 223 11.87 -19.23 4.27
N GLU A 224 10.67 -18.85 4.70
CA GLU A 224 9.85 -17.79 4.11
C GLU A 224 10.57 -16.44 4.15
N PHE A 225 11.44 -16.22 5.14
CA PHE A 225 12.26 -15.02 5.20
C PHE A 225 13.31 -15.01 4.08
N PHE A 226 14.04 -16.11 3.87
CA PHE A 226 15.00 -16.22 2.76
C PHE A 226 14.33 -16.09 1.39
N GLU A 227 13.15 -16.69 1.21
CA GLU A 227 12.37 -16.55 -0.02
C GLU A 227 11.99 -15.08 -0.28
N SER A 228 11.45 -14.40 0.74
CA SER A 228 11.09 -12.99 0.63
C SER A 228 12.30 -12.11 0.28
N LEU A 229 13.46 -12.42 0.85
CA LEU A 229 14.72 -11.74 0.59
C LEU A 229 15.14 -11.92 -0.86
N ILE A 230 15.18 -13.16 -1.36
CA ILE A 230 15.59 -13.45 -2.73
C ILE A 230 14.62 -12.84 -3.75
N LEU A 231 13.32 -12.98 -3.52
CA LEU A 231 12.31 -12.41 -4.41
C LEU A 231 12.42 -10.88 -4.50
N ARG A 232 12.83 -10.21 -3.41
CA ARG A 232 13.03 -8.75 -3.39
C ARG A 232 14.11 -8.27 -4.34
N ILE A 233 15.17 -9.06 -4.52
CA ILE A 233 16.36 -8.70 -5.31
C ILE A 233 16.46 -9.47 -6.63
N SER A 234 15.49 -10.30 -6.96
CA SER A 234 15.44 -11.02 -8.23
C SER A 234 14.86 -10.15 -9.36
N THR A 235 15.27 -10.43 -10.60
CA THR A 235 14.71 -9.75 -11.79
C THR A 235 13.24 -10.13 -12.01
N ALA A 236 12.39 -9.13 -12.23
CA ALA A 236 10.98 -9.37 -12.50
C ALA A 236 10.78 -10.06 -13.87
N GLY A 237 10.12 -11.22 -13.89
CA GLY A 237 9.64 -11.84 -15.13
C GLY A 237 10.24 -13.20 -15.52
N HIS A 238 11.06 -13.82 -14.68
CA HIS A 238 11.42 -15.23 -14.86
C HIS A 238 10.36 -16.15 -14.27
N SER A 239 10.30 -17.40 -14.76
CA SER A 239 9.47 -18.43 -14.14
C SER A 239 9.88 -18.61 -12.68
N THR A 240 8.96 -19.03 -11.83
CA THR A 240 9.23 -19.34 -10.42
C THR A 240 10.29 -20.43 -10.22
N GLU A 241 10.69 -21.11 -11.29
CA GLU A 241 11.64 -22.23 -11.27
C GLU A 241 13.09 -21.79 -11.45
N GLU A 242 13.36 -20.70 -12.19
CA GLU A 242 14.71 -20.17 -12.41
C GLU A 242 14.75 -18.67 -12.07
N LEU A 243 15.48 -18.34 -11.01
CA LEU A 243 15.66 -16.97 -10.56
C LEU A 243 17.04 -16.45 -10.94
N THR A 244 17.13 -15.14 -11.18
CA THR A 244 18.40 -14.43 -11.37
C THR A 244 18.36 -13.16 -10.54
N LEU A 245 19.46 -12.85 -9.86
CA LEU A 245 19.57 -11.64 -9.07
C LEU A 245 19.74 -10.41 -9.97
N ASP A 246 18.98 -9.36 -9.69
CA ASP A 246 19.18 -8.04 -10.27
C ASP A 246 20.39 -7.41 -9.58
N LYS A 247 21.54 -7.44 -10.27
CA LYS A 247 22.82 -6.94 -9.74
C LYS A 247 22.75 -5.46 -9.30
N PRO A 248 22.32 -4.49 -10.14
CA PRO A 248 22.16 -3.11 -9.71
C PRO A 248 21.29 -2.95 -8.46
N LEU A 249 20.14 -3.63 -8.44
CA LEU A 249 19.20 -3.57 -7.32
C LEU A 249 19.80 -4.16 -6.04
N THR A 250 20.47 -5.31 -6.16
CA THR A 250 21.10 -6.01 -5.03
C THR A 250 22.20 -5.16 -4.41
N ILE A 251 23.09 -4.60 -5.24
CA ILE A 251 24.17 -3.71 -4.80
C ILE A 251 23.59 -2.50 -4.05
N GLU A 252 22.63 -1.79 -4.66
CA GLU A 252 22.00 -0.62 -4.04
C GLU A 252 21.32 -0.99 -2.71
N TRP A 253 20.53 -2.06 -2.70
CA TRP A 253 19.74 -2.43 -1.53
C TRP A 253 20.60 -2.89 -0.36
N LEU A 254 21.57 -3.78 -0.60
CA LEU A 254 22.49 -4.22 0.44
C LEU A 254 23.35 -3.05 0.95
N GLY A 255 23.73 -2.11 0.09
CA GLY A 255 24.42 -0.89 0.54
C GLY A 255 23.62 -0.07 1.55
N LYS A 256 22.31 0.04 1.34
CA LYS A 256 21.40 0.71 2.30
C LYS A 256 21.31 -0.08 3.59
N VAL A 257 21.11 -1.39 3.51
CA VAL A 257 21.02 -2.29 4.68
C VAL A 257 22.30 -2.26 5.50
N THR A 258 23.47 -2.44 4.88
CA THR A 258 24.78 -2.39 5.56
C THR A 258 25.00 -1.03 6.23
N LEU A 259 24.64 0.09 5.58
CA LEU A 259 24.75 1.40 6.21
C LEU A 259 23.83 1.52 7.44
N GLN A 260 22.60 1.01 7.37
CA GLN A 260 21.68 1.00 8.51
C GLN A 260 22.22 0.18 9.68
N VAL A 261 22.73 -1.02 9.43
CA VAL A 261 23.31 -1.89 10.46
C VAL A 261 24.50 -1.22 11.15
N LEU A 262 25.44 -0.67 10.38
CA LEU A 262 26.63 -0.04 10.95
C LEU A 262 26.32 1.25 11.70
N THR A 263 25.21 1.93 11.36
CA THR A 263 24.80 3.18 12.01
C THR A 263 23.79 3.02 13.13
N GLU A 264 23.32 1.80 13.40
CA GLU A 264 22.37 1.52 14.49
C GLU A 264 22.95 1.88 15.86
N THR A 265 24.25 1.60 16.07
CA THR A 265 24.96 1.94 17.31
C THR A 265 25.68 3.29 17.25
N ASN A 266 26.15 3.69 16.07
CA ASN A 266 26.90 4.93 15.85
C ASN A 266 26.23 5.78 14.78
N SER A 267 25.72 6.96 15.13
CA SER A 267 25.02 7.83 14.17
C SER A 267 25.85 8.20 12.93
N GLU A 268 27.19 8.14 13.03
CA GLU A 268 28.12 8.40 11.94
C GLU A 268 29.25 7.37 11.97
N ILE A 269 29.67 6.90 10.79
CA ILE A 269 30.75 5.91 10.64
C ILE A 269 31.78 6.35 9.61
N PRO A 270 33.04 5.89 9.70
CA PRO A 270 34.04 6.11 8.65
C PRO A 270 33.58 5.54 7.29
N LEU A 271 33.68 6.36 6.25
CA LEU A 271 33.34 5.97 4.87
C LEU A 271 34.14 4.75 4.41
N SER A 272 35.42 4.65 4.81
CA SER A 272 36.26 3.49 4.50
C SER A 272 35.75 2.21 5.14
N GLN A 273 35.27 2.28 6.38
CA GLN A 273 34.70 1.13 7.10
C GLN A 273 33.40 0.68 6.41
N PHE A 274 32.52 1.61 6.06
CA PHE A 274 31.30 1.32 5.32
C PHE A 274 31.59 0.66 3.96
N MET A 275 32.48 1.25 3.16
CA MET A 275 32.81 0.73 1.83
C MET A 275 33.50 -0.64 1.87
N ALA A 276 34.23 -0.96 2.95
CA ALA A 276 34.82 -2.29 3.15
C ALA A 276 33.71 -3.31 3.45
N ALA A 277 32.87 -3.04 4.45
CA ALA A 277 31.77 -3.93 4.83
C ALA A 277 30.76 -4.17 3.70
N TRP A 278 30.46 -3.14 2.91
CA TRP A 278 29.54 -3.29 1.77
C TRP A 278 30.13 -4.16 0.65
N ARG A 279 31.44 -4.13 0.41
CA ARG A 279 32.08 -5.03 -0.55
C ARG A 279 32.08 -6.47 -0.05
N GLU A 280 32.45 -6.68 1.21
CA GLU A 280 32.45 -8.01 1.85
C GLU A 280 31.06 -8.65 1.89
N ALA A 281 30.00 -7.84 1.93
CA ALA A 281 28.63 -8.32 1.88
C ALA A 281 28.17 -8.75 0.48
N LEU A 282 28.97 -8.63 -0.58
CA LEU A 282 28.58 -8.96 -1.94
C LEU A 282 29.39 -10.16 -2.48
N PRO A 283 28.91 -10.85 -3.53
CA PRO A 283 29.74 -11.80 -4.26
C PRO A 283 31.00 -11.11 -4.82
N ASP A 284 32.14 -11.81 -4.80
CA ASP A 284 33.47 -11.31 -5.20
C ASP A 284 33.45 -10.62 -6.58
N GLU A 285 32.68 -11.15 -7.52
CA GLU A 285 32.55 -10.64 -8.89
C GLU A 285 31.87 -9.26 -8.97
N TRP A 286 31.20 -8.81 -7.90
CA TRP A 286 30.45 -7.56 -7.87
C TRP A 286 31.14 -6.45 -7.09
N GLU A 287 32.23 -6.76 -6.36
CA GLU A 287 32.95 -5.79 -5.53
C GLU A 287 33.41 -4.53 -6.29
N GLN A 288 33.78 -4.70 -7.56
CA GLN A 288 34.30 -3.61 -8.40
C GLN A 288 33.21 -2.59 -8.79
N ASP A 289 31.94 -3.00 -8.73
CA ASP A 289 30.81 -2.15 -9.10
C ASP A 289 30.26 -1.35 -7.92
N VAL A 290 30.76 -1.60 -6.70
CA VAL A 290 30.36 -0.89 -5.49
C VAL A 290 30.82 0.56 -5.53
N LYS A 291 29.84 1.45 -5.70
CA LYS A 291 30.04 2.91 -5.75
C LYS A 291 29.07 3.57 -4.78
N ILE A 292 29.56 4.56 -4.05
CA ILE A 292 28.73 5.33 -3.11
C ILE A 292 27.50 5.97 -3.79
N ASP A 293 27.63 6.33 -5.08
CA ASP A 293 26.54 6.89 -5.87
C ASP A 293 25.35 5.93 -6.06
N ALA A 294 25.54 4.61 -5.90
CA ALA A 294 24.46 3.64 -6.02
C ALA A 294 23.41 3.79 -4.90
N ILE A 295 23.79 4.35 -3.74
CA ILE A 295 22.86 4.63 -2.63
C ILE A 295 22.60 6.13 -2.45
N LYS A 296 22.81 6.92 -3.50
CA LYS A 296 22.65 8.38 -3.46
C LYS A 296 21.26 8.79 -2.99
N GLY A 297 21.23 9.75 -2.07
CA GLY A 297 19.99 10.25 -1.46
C GLY A 297 19.54 9.50 -0.21
N PHE A 298 20.11 8.32 0.07
CA PHE A 298 19.87 7.57 1.31
C PHE A 298 20.83 7.94 2.45
N TYR A 299 21.97 8.55 2.14
CA TYR A 299 22.98 8.94 3.12
C TYR A 299 23.20 10.44 3.17
N THR A 300 23.82 10.89 4.27
CA THR A 300 24.47 12.20 4.40
C THR A 300 25.96 12.01 4.63
N GLN A 301 26.76 12.97 4.19
CA GLN A 301 28.21 13.03 4.43
C GLN A 301 28.51 14.29 5.23
N PRO A 302 28.60 14.19 6.58
CA PRO A 302 28.99 15.33 7.41
C PRO A 302 30.36 15.90 7.00
N ASN A 303 31.26 15.02 6.56
CA ASN A 303 32.52 15.38 5.91
C ASN A 303 32.94 14.25 4.93
N PRO A 304 33.99 14.45 4.09
CA PRO A 304 34.39 13.46 3.08
C PRO A 304 34.82 12.08 3.61
N ARG A 305 35.05 11.95 4.93
CA ARG A 305 35.50 10.71 5.58
C ARG A 305 34.41 10.03 6.40
N LEU A 306 33.27 10.68 6.63
CA LEU A 306 32.17 10.14 7.44
C LEU A 306 30.91 10.00 6.60
N ILE A 307 30.12 8.98 6.91
CA ILE A 307 28.82 8.71 6.30
C ILE A 307 27.80 8.37 7.39
N ALA A 308 26.56 8.80 7.19
CA ALA A 308 25.44 8.52 8.08
C ALA A 308 24.18 8.25 7.26
N VAL A 309 23.21 7.52 7.82
CA VAL A 309 21.88 7.39 7.22
C VAL A 309 21.20 8.75 7.24
N LYS A 310 20.60 9.13 6.11
CA LYS A 310 19.79 10.33 6.06
C LYS A 310 18.53 10.10 6.87
N SER A 311 18.45 10.70 8.05
CA SER A 311 17.23 10.67 8.86
C SER A 311 16.07 11.26 8.07
N HIS A 312 15.02 10.48 7.85
CA HIS A 312 13.75 10.93 7.26
C HIS A 312 12.91 11.77 8.26
N ILE A 313 13.46 12.17 9.41
CA ILE A 313 12.80 13.06 10.38
C ILE A 313 12.91 14.52 9.86
N ALA A 314 12.28 14.79 8.72
CA ALA A 314 12.12 16.14 8.16
C ALA A 314 10.65 16.48 7.89
N ASP A 315 9.70 15.87 8.62
CA ASP A 315 8.29 16.28 8.66
C ASP A 315 7.72 16.44 10.09
N ARG A 316 8.62 16.55 11.10
CA ARG A 316 8.27 16.86 12.49
C ARG A 316 8.85 18.17 13.01
N THR A 317 9.31 19.06 12.14
CA THR A 317 9.36 20.49 12.45
C THR A 317 7.97 21.08 12.22
N VAL A 318 7.17 20.98 13.28
CA VAL A 318 6.07 21.92 13.54
C VAL A 318 6.64 23.31 13.29
N ASN A 319 6.22 23.93 12.19
CA ASN A 319 6.37 25.37 12.00
C ASN A 319 5.57 26.01 13.13
N SER A 320 6.22 26.29 14.26
CA SER A 320 5.70 27.15 15.31
C SER A 320 5.70 28.60 14.82
N LYS A 321 4.90 28.89 13.79
CA LYS A 321 4.40 30.23 13.54
C LYS A 321 3.09 30.39 14.30
N SER A 322 3.19 30.33 15.63
CA SER A 322 2.15 30.89 16.49
C SER A 322 2.20 32.41 16.37
N GLY A 323 1.07 33.00 16.01
CA GLY A 323 0.80 34.42 16.21
C GLY A 323 1.03 35.30 14.99
N LYS A 324 -0.07 35.64 14.30
CA LYS A 324 -0.39 36.99 13.76
C LYS A 324 -1.66 37.05 12.91
N TRP A 325 -2.65 36.18 13.16
CA TRP A 325 -3.95 36.31 12.48
C TRP A 325 -4.84 37.39 13.11
N HIS A 326 -4.68 37.69 14.40
CA HIS A 326 -5.49 38.70 15.10
C HIS A 326 -5.07 40.17 14.84
N GLU A 327 -3.96 40.45 14.15
CA GLU A 327 -3.58 41.83 13.78
C GLU A 327 -4.29 42.35 12.51
N LYS A 328 -4.80 41.47 11.64
CA LYS A 328 -5.40 41.88 10.35
C LYS A 328 -6.83 42.43 10.44
N PHE A 329 -7.47 42.45 11.62
CA PHE A 329 -8.80 43.02 11.81
C PHE A 329 -8.83 44.33 12.61
N LYS A 330 -7.69 44.84 13.09
CA LYS A 330 -7.62 46.14 13.78
C LYS A 330 -7.33 47.34 12.87
N ALA A 331 -7.03 47.13 11.59
CA ALA A 331 -6.74 48.20 10.64
C ALA A 331 -7.96 48.64 9.79
N ARG A 332 -9.18 48.29 10.18
CA ARG A 332 -10.41 48.84 9.61
C ARG A 332 -11.43 49.17 10.71
N ARG A 333 -11.21 50.28 11.39
CA ARG A 333 -12.27 51.09 11.97
C ARG A 333 -11.84 52.54 12.02
#